data_AF-A0A2G4SER7-F1
#
_entry.id   AF-A0A2G4SER7-F1
#
_cell.length_a   1.000
_cell.length_b   1.000
_cell.length_c   1.000
_cell.angle_alpha   90.00
_cell.angle_beta   90.00
_cell.angle_gamma   90.00
#
_symmetry.space_group_name_H-M   'P 1'
#
loop_
_entity.id
_entity.type
_entity.pdbx_description
1 polymer ?
#
loop_
_entity_poly.entity_id
_entity_poly.type
_entity_poly.pdbx_seq_one_letter_code
_entity_poly.pdbx_strand_id
1 'polypeptide(L)'
;MNRDAKTVKLRDKVSFVVGVGNSCVAPALAIRYPNSIPIYYSVQLVILLILRYVIYRSRRWHYFIFDMCYFVNVMTMLFLWLKPDSSLLLIATFTMTNGPVAWAIITWRNSLVFHSLDKVTSVFIHIFPPLVMYCLRWMPELVKDYPAFKQVPSISLQQAVIYSTAAYAIWQSLYYLFIMVRRRDKVESGLRLTSYSWLLNDTHGKKGFIQTTAFLFGEKYKLEMFMLLQLTYNVVTSVPTYYLYQHYWLHTSFLIGMFAVSVWNGASYYIEVFSRRYVHELEKIKDKIK
;
A
#
# COMPACT_ATOMS: atom_id res chain seq x y z
N MET A 1 -0.31 -4.62 -27.85
CA MET A 1 -1.38 -5.63 -27.80
C MET A 1 -2.71 -4.92 -27.63
N ASN A 2 -3.44 -4.70 -28.72
CA ASN A 2 -4.84 -4.29 -28.66
C ASN A 2 -5.63 -5.46 -28.08
N ARG A 3 -5.94 -5.40 -26.78
CA ARG A 3 -6.80 -6.39 -26.15
C ARG A 3 -8.22 -6.16 -26.67
N ASP A 4 -8.87 -7.24 -27.10
CA ASP A 4 -10.27 -7.22 -27.49
C ASP A 4 -11.14 -6.56 -26.38
N ALA A 5 -12.05 -5.68 -26.79
CA ALA A 5 -12.86 -4.89 -25.87
C ALA A 5 -13.70 -5.75 -24.93
N LYS A 6 -14.14 -6.94 -25.38
CA LYS A 6 -14.88 -7.89 -24.52
C LYS A 6 -14.00 -8.42 -23.39
N THR A 7 -12.74 -8.72 -23.68
CA THR A 7 -11.76 -9.19 -22.67
C THR A 7 -11.51 -8.14 -21.59
N VAL A 8 -11.39 -6.86 -21.97
CA VAL A 8 -11.21 -5.75 -21.01
C VAL A 8 -12.44 -5.59 -20.12
N LYS A 9 -13.64 -5.57 -20.73
CA LYS A 9 -14.92 -5.48 -19.99
C LYS A 9 -15.10 -6.64 -19.01
N LEU A 10 -14.77 -7.86 -19.42
CA LEU A 10 -14.87 -9.03 -18.54
C LEU A 10 -13.93 -8.90 -17.35
N ARG A 11 -12.66 -8.54 -17.57
CA ARG A 11 -11.70 -8.31 -16.47
C ARG A 11 -12.21 -7.26 -15.49
N ASP A 12 -12.72 -6.15 -16.00
CA ASP A 12 -13.20 -5.04 -15.16
C ASP A 12 -14.43 -5.46 -14.35
N LYS A 13 -15.34 -6.27 -14.94
CA LYS A 13 -16.48 -6.87 -14.24
C LYS A 13 -16.05 -7.86 -13.17
N VAL A 14 -15.08 -8.73 -13.45
CA VAL A 14 -14.54 -9.69 -12.47
C VAL A 14 -13.86 -8.94 -11.33
N SER A 15 -13.00 -7.95 -11.63
CA SER A 15 -12.38 -7.09 -10.62
C SER A 15 -13.43 -6.43 -9.74
N PHE A 16 -14.53 -5.95 -10.33
CA PHE A 16 -15.61 -5.32 -9.59
C PHE A 16 -16.27 -6.29 -8.60
N VAL A 17 -16.71 -7.45 -9.09
CA VAL A 17 -17.40 -8.45 -8.27
C VAL A 17 -16.50 -8.96 -7.15
N VAL A 18 -15.25 -9.32 -7.48
CA VAL A 18 -14.28 -9.81 -6.48
C VAL A 18 -13.94 -8.71 -5.48
N GLY A 19 -13.74 -7.47 -5.93
CA GLY A 19 -13.42 -6.34 -5.06
C GLY A 19 -14.54 -6.02 -4.08
N VAL A 20 -15.79 -5.95 -4.55
CA VAL A 20 -16.97 -5.74 -3.68
C VAL A 20 -17.15 -6.92 -2.74
N GLY A 21 -17.08 -8.15 -3.26
CA GLY A 21 -17.17 -9.36 -2.46
C GLY A 21 -16.13 -9.38 -1.34
N ASN A 22 -14.87 -9.05 -1.64
CA ASN A 22 -13.81 -9.01 -0.63
C ASN A 22 -14.06 -7.97 0.47
N SER A 23 -14.62 -6.80 0.12
CA SER A 23 -15.01 -5.77 1.11
C SER A 23 -16.10 -6.23 2.08
N CYS A 24 -16.93 -7.21 1.68
CA CYS A 24 -17.96 -7.80 2.54
C CYS A 24 -17.45 -9.04 3.29
N VAL A 25 -16.70 -9.91 2.60
CA VAL A 25 -16.20 -11.18 3.15
C VAL A 25 -15.11 -10.96 4.19
N ALA A 26 -14.15 -10.06 3.95
CA ALA A 26 -13.06 -9.81 4.89
C ALA A 26 -13.53 -9.42 6.31
N PRO A 27 -14.43 -8.42 6.50
CA PRO A 27 -14.93 -8.11 7.84
C PRO A 27 -15.80 -9.23 8.44
N ALA A 28 -16.59 -9.95 7.62
CA ALA A 28 -17.37 -11.09 8.10
C ALA A 28 -16.48 -12.22 8.65
N LEU A 29 -15.39 -12.53 7.94
CA LEU A 29 -14.38 -13.49 8.39
C LEU A 29 -13.66 -12.97 9.64
N ALA A 30 -13.29 -11.70 9.70
CA ALA A 30 -12.58 -11.14 10.85
C ALA A 30 -13.41 -11.24 12.14
N ILE A 31 -14.73 -11.06 12.06
CA ILE A 31 -15.64 -11.13 13.21
C ILE A 31 -15.99 -12.59 13.56
N ARG A 32 -16.32 -13.42 12.57
CA ARG A 32 -16.90 -14.75 12.82
C ARG A 32 -15.86 -15.88 12.84
N TYR A 33 -14.81 -15.76 12.05
CA TYR A 33 -13.79 -16.79 11.84
C TYR A 33 -12.39 -16.17 11.75
N PRO A 34 -11.90 -15.47 12.79
CA PRO A 34 -10.63 -14.73 12.74
C PRO A 34 -9.43 -15.61 12.36
N ASN A 35 -9.44 -16.90 12.72
CA ASN A 35 -8.41 -17.88 12.35
C ASN A 35 -8.22 -18.04 10.83
N SER A 36 -9.23 -17.70 10.02
CA SER A 36 -9.13 -17.76 8.56
C SER A 36 -8.41 -16.56 7.94
N ILE A 37 -8.30 -15.43 8.66
CA ILE A 37 -7.77 -14.17 8.12
C ILE A 37 -6.32 -14.29 7.63
N PRO A 38 -5.37 -14.91 8.35
CA PRO A 38 -4.00 -15.10 7.86
C PRO A 38 -3.93 -15.84 6.52
N ILE A 39 -4.69 -16.94 6.37
CA ILE A 39 -4.73 -17.74 5.13
C ILE A 39 -5.41 -16.93 4.02
N TYR A 40 -6.54 -16.31 4.32
CA TYR A 40 -7.33 -15.54 3.35
C TYR A 40 -6.54 -14.35 2.79
N TYR A 41 -5.77 -13.66 3.64
CA TYR A 41 -4.80 -12.64 3.22
C TYR A 41 -3.71 -13.23 2.34
N SER A 42 -3.07 -14.31 2.79
CA SER A 42 -1.88 -14.88 2.15
C SER A 42 -2.17 -15.36 0.73
N VAL A 43 -3.29 -16.07 0.54
CA VAL A 43 -3.72 -16.56 -0.78
C VAL A 43 -4.00 -15.39 -1.72
N GLN A 44 -4.75 -14.38 -1.27
CA GLN A 44 -5.03 -13.19 -2.08
C GLN A 44 -3.77 -12.41 -2.41
N LEU A 45 -2.86 -12.24 -1.46
CA LEU A 45 -1.60 -11.53 -1.68
C LEU A 45 -0.79 -12.21 -2.79
N VAL A 46 -0.61 -13.52 -2.73
CA VAL A 46 0.14 -14.28 -3.76
C VAL A 46 -0.50 -14.11 -5.13
N ILE A 47 -1.82 -14.30 -5.23
CA ILE A 47 -2.55 -14.17 -6.51
C ILE A 47 -2.41 -12.74 -7.06
N LEU A 48 -2.70 -11.73 -6.25
CA LEU A 48 -2.70 -10.33 -6.67
C LEU A 48 -1.29 -9.83 -7.03
N LEU A 49 -0.25 -10.24 -6.30
CA LEU A 49 1.13 -9.86 -6.59
C LEU A 49 1.67 -10.53 -7.85
N ILE A 50 1.32 -11.79 -8.12
CA ILE A 50 1.66 -12.46 -9.39
C ILE A 50 1.01 -11.73 -10.56
N LEU A 51 -0.30 -11.47 -10.48
CA LEU A 51 -1.02 -10.73 -11.53
C LEU A 51 -0.42 -9.34 -11.75
N ARG A 52 -0.13 -8.64 -10.66
CA ARG A 52 0.49 -7.31 -10.70
C ARG A 52 1.87 -7.34 -11.33
N TYR A 53 2.71 -8.32 -10.99
CA TYR A 53 4.02 -8.49 -11.60
C TYR A 53 3.93 -8.67 -13.12
N VAL A 54 3.05 -9.55 -13.58
CA VAL A 54 2.85 -9.79 -15.02
C VAL A 54 2.39 -8.51 -15.74
N ILE A 55 1.41 -7.79 -15.17
CA ILE A 55 0.91 -6.53 -15.73
C ILE A 55 2.02 -5.47 -15.75
N TYR A 56 2.73 -5.28 -14.63
CA TYR A 56 3.75 -4.25 -14.50
C TYR A 56 4.95 -4.54 -15.40
N ARG A 57 5.36 -5.81 -15.53
CA ARG A 57 6.42 -6.19 -16.47
C ARG A 57 6.04 -5.86 -17.91
N SER A 58 4.79 -6.15 -18.32
CA SER A 58 4.29 -5.81 -19.65
C SER A 58 4.26 -4.30 -19.93
N ARG A 59 4.07 -3.48 -18.89
CA ARG A 59 4.06 -2.01 -18.95
C ARG A 59 5.42 -1.36 -18.67
N ARG A 60 6.46 -2.18 -18.44
CA ARG A 60 7.80 -1.77 -17.97
C ARG A 60 7.85 -1.12 -16.58
N TRP A 61 6.79 -1.21 -15.78
CA TRP A 61 6.61 -0.66 -14.42
C TRP A 61 7.06 -1.59 -13.27
N HIS A 62 7.66 -2.74 -13.58
CA HIS A 62 8.03 -3.74 -12.56
C HIS A 62 9.00 -3.27 -11.45
N TYR A 63 9.60 -2.08 -11.52
CA TYR A 63 10.43 -1.55 -10.43
C TYR A 63 9.62 -1.01 -9.26
N PHE A 64 8.35 -0.64 -9.47
CA PHE A 64 7.43 -0.31 -8.38
C PHE A 64 7.22 -1.45 -7.37
N ILE A 65 7.50 -2.70 -7.75
CA ILE A 65 7.34 -3.86 -6.85
C ILE A 65 8.42 -3.87 -5.75
N PHE A 66 9.48 -3.06 -5.89
CA PHE A 66 10.47 -2.88 -4.84
C PHE A 66 10.09 -1.80 -3.82
N ASP A 67 8.94 -1.15 -3.96
CA ASP A 67 8.47 -0.15 -3.00
C ASP A 67 8.18 -0.76 -1.62
N MET A 68 8.26 0.08 -0.60
CA MET A 68 8.17 -0.32 0.81
C MET A 68 6.91 -1.12 1.14
N CYS A 69 5.76 -0.84 0.55
CA CYS A 69 4.53 -1.59 0.83
C CYS A 69 4.66 -3.07 0.45
N TYR A 70 5.34 -3.42 -0.65
CA TYR A 70 5.59 -4.83 -1.00
C TYR A 70 6.54 -5.49 0.00
N PHE A 71 7.60 -4.79 0.41
CA PHE A 71 8.51 -5.26 1.45
C PHE A 71 7.78 -5.56 2.77
N VAL A 72 6.90 -4.66 3.22
CA VAL A 72 6.14 -4.85 4.45
C VAL A 72 5.14 -6.01 4.33
N ASN A 73 4.52 -6.22 3.17
CA ASN A 73 3.69 -7.41 2.94
C ASN A 73 4.51 -8.71 3.01
N VAL A 74 5.76 -8.69 2.53
CA VAL A 74 6.69 -9.82 2.73
C VAL A 74 7.01 -10.00 4.22
N MET A 75 7.27 -8.93 4.97
CA MET A 75 7.45 -9.03 6.43
C MET A 75 6.23 -9.65 7.11
N THR A 76 5.01 -9.25 6.73
CA THR A 76 3.77 -9.85 7.24
C THR A 76 3.73 -11.35 6.94
N MET A 77 4.06 -11.78 5.72
CA MET A 77 4.14 -13.20 5.37
C MET A 77 5.21 -13.96 6.17
N LEU A 78 6.38 -13.37 6.37
CA LEU A 78 7.46 -13.98 7.18
C LEU A 78 7.01 -14.16 8.63
N PHE A 79 6.32 -13.17 9.19
CA PHE A 79 5.77 -13.27 10.55
C PHE A 79 4.68 -14.34 10.63
N LEU A 80 3.76 -14.37 9.66
CA LEU A 80 2.64 -15.30 9.66
C LEU A 80 3.07 -16.77 9.57
N TRP A 81 4.10 -17.07 8.76
CA TRP A 81 4.38 -18.45 8.35
C TRP A 81 5.74 -18.98 8.77
N LEU A 82 6.73 -18.12 9.02
CA LEU A 82 8.10 -18.56 9.34
C LEU A 82 8.53 -18.24 10.76
N LYS A 83 8.15 -17.06 11.28
CA LYS A 83 8.59 -16.57 12.59
C LYS A 83 7.47 -15.92 13.42
N PRO A 84 6.40 -16.66 13.76
CA PRO A 84 5.29 -16.17 14.59
C PRO A 84 5.67 -15.97 16.07
N ASP A 85 6.84 -16.46 16.46
CA ASP A 85 7.46 -16.38 17.79
C ASP A 85 8.39 -15.17 17.96
N SER A 86 8.74 -14.48 16.87
CA SER A 86 9.71 -13.37 16.93
C SER A 86 9.06 -12.07 17.39
N SER A 87 9.39 -11.63 18.61
CA SER A 87 8.97 -10.33 19.15
C SER A 87 9.46 -9.15 18.30
N LEU A 88 10.69 -9.23 17.78
CA LEU A 88 11.28 -8.19 16.93
C LEU A 88 10.50 -8.04 15.63
N LEU A 89 10.24 -9.17 14.94
CA LEU A 89 9.51 -9.15 13.69
C LEU A 89 8.06 -8.72 13.90
N LEU A 90 7.44 -9.10 15.02
CA LEU A 90 6.12 -8.61 15.41
C LEU A 90 6.09 -7.07 15.51
N ILE A 91 6.94 -6.48 16.35
CA ILE A 91 6.93 -5.03 16.60
C ILE A 91 7.20 -4.27 15.30
N ALA A 92 8.20 -4.70 14.53
CA ALA A 92 8.53 -4.09 13.25
C ALA A 92 7.38 -4.22 12.23
N THR A 93 6.78 -5.41 12.10
CA THR A 93 5.68 -5.62 11.16
C THR A 93 4.45 -4.82 11.57
N PHE A 94 4.06 -4.86 12.85
CA PHE A 94 2.88 -4.13 13.33
C PHE A 94 3.00 -2.63 13.09
N THR A 95 4.16 -2.06 13.42
CA THR A 95 4.41 -0.62 13.29
C THR A 95 4.53 -0.20 11.82
N MET A 96 5.17 -1.00 10.96
CA MET A 96 5.25 -0.73 9.52
C MET A 96 3.90 -0.85 8.83
N THR A 97 3.08 -1.84 9.17
CA THR A 97 1.74 -2.01 8.57
C THR A 97 0.80 -0.90 9.00
N ASN A 98 0.66 -0.66 10.32
CA ASN A 98 -0.30 0.33 10.86
C ASN A 98 0.19 1.77 10.79
N GLY A 99 1.49 1.98 10.57
CA GLY A 99 2.08 3.29 10.35
C GLY A 99 2.19 3.58 8.85
N PRO A 100 3.40 3.62 8.28
CA PRO A 100 3.64 4.16 6.95
C PRO A 100 2.87 3.45 5.83
N VAL A 101 2.55 2.16 5.96
CA VAL A 101 1.76 1.45 4.94
C VAL A 101 0.27 1.81 5.01
N ALA A 102 -0.37 1.80 6.17
CA ALA A 102 -1.77 2.22 6.27
C ALA A 102 -1.91 3.70 5.86
N TRP A 103 -1.07 4.58 6.41
CA TRP A 103 -1.11 6.03 6.17
C TRP A 103 -0.89 6.40 4.70
N ALA A 104 -0.25 5.54 3.92
CA ALA A 104 -0.06 5.72 2.49
C ALA A 104 -1.40 5.87 1.74
N ILE A 105 -2.49 5.32 2.26
CA ILE A 105 -3.84 5.49 1.70
C ILE A 105 -4.24 6.96 1.62
N ILE A 106 -3.92 7.75 2.64
CA ILE A 106 -4.16 9.19 2.66
C ILE A 106 -3.12 9.89 1.78
N THR A 107 -1.83 9.64 2.04
CA THR A 107 -0.71 10.36 1.42
C THR A 107 -0.65 10.20 -0.09
N TRP A 108 -0.83 8.97 -0.59
CA TRP A 108 -0.82 8.65 -2.02
C TRP A 108 -2.21 8.58 -2.63
N ARG A 109 -3.24 8.97 -1.86
CA ARG A 109 -4.65 8.93 -2.25
C ARG A 109 -5.02 7.59 -2.89
N ASN A 110 -4.70 6.48 -2.22
CA ASN A 110 -5.08 5.17 -2.73
C ASN A 110 -6.61 5.09 -2.80
N SER A 111 -7.13 4.92 -4.01
CA SER A 111 -8.56 4.92 -4.31
C SER A 111 -9.08 3.48 -4.44
N LEU A 112 -10.14 3.14 -3.72
CA LEU A 112 -10.84 1.87 -3.90
C LEU A 112 -11.77 1.96 -5.11
N VAL A 113 -11.24 1.59 -6.28
CA VAL A 113 -11.96 1.62 -7.56
C VAL A 113 -12.18 0.18 -8.03
N PHE A 114 -13.34 -0.39 -7.68
CA PHE A 114 -13.64 -1.81 -7.84
C PHE A 114 -13.38 -2.39 -9.24
N HIS A 115 -13.66 -1.66 -10.32
CA HIS A 115 -13.42 -2.14 -11.69
C HIS A 115 -11.94 -2.15 -12.10
N SER A 116 -11.06 -1.51 -11.33
CA SER A 116 -9.64 -1.41 -11.62
C SER A 116 -8.82 -2.34 -10.71
N LEU A 117 -8.40 -3.48 -11.27
CA LEU A 117 -7.57 -4.45 -10.56
C LEU A 117 -6.32 -3.82 -9.94
N ASP A 118 -5.72 -2.85 -10.64
CA ASP A 118 -4.55 -2.13 -10.15
C ASP A 118 -4.86 -1.30 -8.88
N LYS A 119 -5.96 -0.54 -8.91
CA LYS A 119 -6.37 0.27 -7.76
C LYS A 119 -6.82 -0.59 -6.58
N VAL A 120 -7.56 -1.67 -6.84
CA VAL A 120 -7.95 -2.66 -5.83
C VAL A 120 -6.72 -3.31 -5.20
N THR A 121 -5.75 -3.77 -6.01
CA THR A 121 -4.51 -4.37 -5.49
C THR A 121 -3.70 -3.37 -4.67
N SER A 122 -3.64 -2.10 -5.10
CA SER A 122 -3.02 -1.05 -4.30
C SER A 122 -3.71 -0.87 -2.96
N VAL A 123 -5.04 -0.78 -2.87
CA VAL A 123 -5.71 -0.65 -1.57
C VAL A 123 -5.48 -1.91 -0.72
N PHE A 124 -5.56 -3.11 -1.31
CA PHE A 124 -5.34 -4.38 -0.62
C PHE A 124 -3.99 -4.41 0.12
N ILE A 125 -2.88 -4.12 -0.56
CA ILE A 125 -1.54 -4.18 0.05
C ILE A 125 -1.32 -3.11 1.13
N HIS A 126 -2.20 -2.10 1.26
CA HIS A 126 -2.11 -1.06 2.28
C HIS A 126 -3.12 -1.21 3.43
N ILE A 127 -4.28 -1.86 3.21
CA ILE A 127 -5.31 -2.02 4.26
C ILE A 127 -5.38 -3.43 4.86
N PHE A 128 -5.11 -4.46 4.06
CA PHE A 128 -5.23 -5.84 4.50
C PHE A 128 -4.15 -6.28 5.50
N PRO A 129 -2.85 -5.96 5.32
CA PRO A 129 -1.85 -6.31 6.33
C PRO A 129 -2.12 -5.66 7.71
N PRO A 130 -2.53 -4.38 7.82
CA PRO A 130 -3.05 -3.81 9.07
C PRO A 130 -4.21 -4.60 9.67
N LEU A 131 -5.19 -5.01 8.85
CA LEU A 131 -6.32 -5.83 9.30
C LEU A 131 -5.86 -7.19 9.86
N VAL A 132 -4.88 -7.83 9.22
CA VAL A 132 -4.28 -9.07 9.75
C VAL A 132 -3.66 -8.81 11.12
N MET A 133 -2.82 -7.78 11.25
CA MET A 133 -2.18 -7.45 12.52
C MET A 133 -3.19 -7.05 13.60
N TYR A 134 -4.31 -6.41 13.23
CA TYR A 134 -5.44 -6.15 14.11
C TYR A 134 -6.07 -7.44 14.63
N CYS A 135 -6.38 -8.38 13.72
CA CYS A 135 -6.99 -9.65 14.11
C CYS A 135 -6.06 -10.43 15.05
N LEU A 136 -4.77 -10.51 14.73
CA LEU A 136 -3.79 -11.20 15.56
C LEU A 136 -3.64 -10.57 16.95
N ARG A 137 -3.71 -9.24 17.05
CA ARG A 137 -3.55 -8.51 18.33
C ARG A 137 -4.77 -8.66 19.23
N TRP A 138 -5.97 -8.69 18.66
CA TRP A 138 -7.21 -8.47 19.39
C TRP A 138 -8.14 -9.68 19.46
N MET A 139 -7.98 -10.66 18.58
CA MET A 139 -8.83 -11.85 18.55
C MET A 139 -8.16 -12.97 19.37
N PRO A 140 -8.71 -13.36 20.52
CA PRO A 140 -8.09 -14.35 21.41
C PRO A 140 -7.79 -15.69 20.73
N GLU A 141 -8.58 -16.08 19.74
CA GLU A 141 -8.47 -17.32 19.00
C GLU A 141 -7.12 -17.44 18.27
N LEU A 142 -6.60 -16.32 17.78
CA LEU A 142 -5.33 -16.26 17.04
C LEU A 142 -4.12 -16.21 17.99
N VAL A 143 -4.26 -15.67 19.21
CA VAL A 143 -3.14 -15.49 20.15
C VAL A 143 -2.48 -16.83 20.53
N LYS A 144 -3.20 -17.95 20.41
CA LYS A 144 -2.65 -19.30 20.60
C LYS A 144 -1.55 -19.63 19.60
N ASP A 145 -1.77 -19.32 18.33
CA ASP A 145 -0.91 -19.73 17.22
C ASP A 145 0.21 -18.71 16.94
N TYR A 146 0.11 -17.51 17.51
CA TYR A 146 1.05 -16.41 17.35
C TYR A 146 1.64 -15.95 18.70
N PRO A 147 2.59 -16.72 19.28
CA PRO A 147 3.05 -16.54 20.66
C PRO A 147 3.79 -15.21 20.90
N ALA A 148 4.33 -14.56 19.87
CA ALA A 148 4.97 -13.24 20.02
C ALA A 148 4.03 -12.19 20.65
N PHE A 149 2.72 -12.27 20.40
CA PHE A 149 1.75 -11.34 21.03
C PHE A 149 1.57 -11.56 22.54
N LYS A 150 1.83 -12.77 23.04
CA LYS A 150 1.85 -13.04 24.49
C LYS A 150 3.12 -12.48 25.13
N GLN A 151 4.24 -12.54 24.41
CA GLN A 151 5.54 -12.04 24.88
C GLN A 151 5.60 -10.50 24.85
N VAL A 152 4.83 -9.86 23.96
CA VAL A 152 4.78 -8.40 23.80
C VAL A 152 3.37 -7.88 24.11
N PRO A 153 2.94 -7.86 25.38
CA PRO A 153 1.60 -7.38 25.75
C PRO A 153 1.41 -5.88 25.48
N SER A 154 2.50 -5.10 25.56
CA SER A 154 2.55 -3.69 25.25
C SER A 154 3.87 -3.36 24.53
N ILE A 155 3.90 -2.23 23.83
CA ILE A 155 5.11 -1.67 23.21
C ILE A 155 5.32 -0.27 23.77
N SER A 156 6.57 0.17 23.90
CA SER A 156 6.90 1.56 24.18
C SER A 156 6.92 2.41 22.90
N LEU A 157 6.78 3.73 23.03
CA LEU A 157 6.91 4.64 21.89
C LEU A 157 8.29 4.53 21.23
N GLN A 158 9.35 4.34 22.04
CA GLN A 158 10.70 4.13 21.53
C GLN A 158 10.80 2.85 20.70
N GLN A 159 10.21 1.74 21.17
CA GLN A 159 10.17 0.50 20.40
C GLN A 159 9.41 0.70 19.08
N ALA A 160 8.26 1.37 19.10
CA ALA A 160 7.49 1.64 17.88
C ALA A 160 8.32 2.38 16.82
N VAL A 161 9.01 3.46 17.22
CA VAL A 161 9.82 4.28 16.30
C VAL A 161 11.10 3.56 15.88
N ILE A 162 11.85 2.95 16.81
CA ILE A 162 13.14 2.33 16.52
C ILE A 162 12.96 1.12 15.59
N TYR A 163 12.00 0.23 15.87
CA TYR A 163 11.82 -0.99 15.08
C TYR A 163 11.23 -0.69 13.69
N SER A 164 10.29 0.27 13.61
CA SER A 164 9.82 0.79 12.32
C SER A 164 10.98 1.38 11.51
N THR A 165 11.80 2.24 12.14
CA THR A 165 12.92 2.90 11.46
C THR A 165 14.00 1.91 11.04
N ALA A 166 14.27 0.88 11.85
CA ALA A 166 15.19 -0.19 11.49
C ALA A 166 14.70 -1.00 10.29
N ALA A 167 13.42 -1.38 10.26
CA ALA A 167 12.83 -2.07 9.12
C ALA A 167 12.82 -1.20 7.85
N TYR A 168 12.48 0.09 7.99
CA TYR A 168 12.60 1.07 6.93
C TYR A 168 14.04 1.19 6.43
N ALA A 169 15.03 1.28 7.32
CA ALA A 169 16.44 1.41 6.94
C ALA A 169 16.92 0.17 6.16
N ILE A 170 16.54 -1.05 6.58
CA ILE A 170 16.82 -2.28 5.84
C ILE A 170 16.25 -2.19 4.42
N TRP A 171 14.97 -1.83 4.30
CA TRP A 171 14.34 -1.66 3.00
C TRP A 171 15.02 -0.57 2.16
N GLN A 172 15.28 0.60 2.74
CA GLN A 172 15.87 1.74 2.07
C GLN A 172 17.28 1.41 1.56
N SER A 173 18.09 0.69 2.34
CA SER A 173 19.40 0.21 1.92
C SER A 173 19.29 -0.77 0.76
N LEU A 174 18.38 -1.75 0.83
CA LEU A 174 18.14 -2.70 -0.26
C LEU A 174 17.68 -1.96 -1.53
N TYR A 175 16.72 -1.06 -1.40
CA TYR A 175 16.18 -0.26 -2.51
C TYR A 175 17.27 0.60 -3.16
N TYR A 176 18.08 1.29 -2.36
CA TYR A 176 19.18 2.12 -2.84
C TYR A 176 20.21 1.28 -3.61
N LEU A 177 20.66 0.16 -3.04
CA LEU A 177 21.65 -0.71 -3.68
C LEU A 177 21.12 -1.34 -4.99
N PHE A 178 19.90 -1.87 -4.97
CA PHE A 178 19.35 -2.58 -6.14
C PHE A 178 18.86 -1.66 -7.25
N ILE A 179 18.22 -0.55 -6.90
CA ILE A 179 17.57 0.36 -7.86
C ILE A 179 18.48 1.54 -8.19
N MET A 180 18.93 2.27 -7.16
CA MET A 180 19.63 3.55 -7.37
C MET A 180 21.09 3.38 -7.76
N VAL A 181 21.76 2.31 -7.32
CA VAL A 181 23.14 2.01 -7.73
C VAL A 181 23.15 1.12 -8.97
N ARG A 182 22.56 -0.08 -8.89
CA ARG A 182 22.70 -1.09 -9.96
C ARG A 182 21.84 -0.83 -11.21
N ARG A 183 20.77 -0.06 -11.09
CA ARG A 183 19.80 0.17 -12.19
C ARG A 183 19.59 1.65 -12.50
N ARG A 184 20.51 2.52 -12.05
CA ARG A 184 20.48 3.97 -12.20
C ARG A 184 20.16 4.42 -13.63
N ASP A 185 20.94 3.92 -14.60
CA ASP A 185 20.82 4.31 -16.01
C ASP A 185 19.42 4.02 -16.58
N LYS A 186 18.76 2.96 -16.09
CA LYS A 186 17.41 2.56 -16.53
C LYS A 186 16.30 3.42 -15.90
N VAL A 187 16.55 3.99 -14.73
CA VAL A 187 15.60 4.88 -14.03
C VAL A 187 15.78 6.30 -14.55
N GLU A 188 17.02 6.80 -14.67
CA GLU A 188 17.32 8.15 -15.15
C GLU A 188 16.98 8.34 -16.63
N SER A 189 17.14 7.31 -17.47
CA SER A 189 16.67 7.34 -18.87
C SER A 189 15.14 7.32 -19.02
N GLY A 190 14.38 7.22 -17.93
CA GLY A 190 12.92 7.10 -17.96
C GLY A 190 12.41 5.75 -18.49
N LEU A 191 13.30 4.80 -18.83
CA LEU A 191 12.93 3.47 -19.33
C LEU A 191 12.14 2.66 -18.31
N ARG A 192 12.33 2.94 -17.01
CA ARG A 192 11.68 2.27 -15.88
C ARG A 192 11.19 3.30 -14.86
N LEU A 193 9.89 3.25 -14.57
CA LEU A 193 9.28 4.07 -13.53
C LEU A 193 9.46 3.44 -12.14
N THR A 194 9.80 4.28 -11.17
CA THR A 194 9.80 4.03 -9.73
C THR A 194 8.90 5.05 -9.04
N SER A 195 8.55 4.84 -7.77
CA SER A 195 7.82 5.87 -7.01
C SER A 195 8.57 7.20 -6.96
N TYR A 196 9.91 7.16 -6.88
CA TYR A 196 10.76 8.34 -6.99
C TYR A 196 10.60 9.06 -8.34
N SER A 197 10.79 8.36 -9.46
CA SER A 197 10.73 8.98 -10.79
C SER A 197 9.30 9.39 -11.16
N TRP A 198 8.30 8.62 -10.73
CA TRP A 198 6.90 8.91 -10.99
C TRP A 198 6.44 10.14 -10.21
N LEU A 199 6.82 10.26 -8.94
CA LEU A 199 6.40 11.40 -8.13
C LEU A 199 7.19 12.65 -8.48
N LEU A 200 8.51 12.60 -8.66
CA LEU A 200 9.30 13.82 -8.79
C LEU A 200 9.43 14.34 -10.22
N ASN A 201 9.26 13.47 -11.22
CA ASN A 201 9.32 13.88 -12.63
C ASN A 201 7.92 14.06 -13.26
N ASP A 202 6.84 13.93 -12.50
CA ASP A 202 5.51 14.29 -13.00
C ASP A 202 5.40 15.82 -13.16
N THR A 203 5.42 16.26 -14.42
CA THR A 203 5.31 17.67 -14.82
C THR A 203 3.88 18.07 -15.18
N HIS A 204 2.92 17.12 -15.19
CA HIS A 204 1.59 17.34 -15.74
C HIS A 204 0.53 17.82 -14.72
N GLY A 205 0.96 18.40 -13.60
CA GLY A 205 0.06 18.95 -12.58
C GLY A 205 0.68 20.06 -11.72
N LYS A 206 -0.13 20.66 -10.83
CA LYS A 206 0.40 21.56 -9.80
C LYS A 206 1.33 20.78 -8.88
N LYS A 207 2.52 21.34 -8.61
CA LYS A 207 3.51 20.69 -7.74
C LYS A 207 2.91 20.44 -6.35
N GLY A 208 2.82 19.17 -5.97
CA GLY A 208 2.34 18.77 -4.65
C GLY A 208 3.34 19.12 -3.55
N PHE A 209 2.91 19.12 -2.29
CA PHE A 209 3.78 19.42 -1.13
C PHE A 209 5.09 18.61 -1.15
N ILE A 210 5.02 17.30 -1.39
CA ILE A 210 6.20 16.42 -1.43
C ILE A 210 7.17 16.82 -2.54
N GLN A 211 6.67 17.13 -3.75
CA GLN A 211 7.51 17.60 -4.84
C GLN A 211 8.16 18.94 -4.46
N THR A 212 7.40 19.92 -4.01
CA THR A 212 7.92 21.24 -3.63
C THR A 212 9.02 21.15 -2.58
N THR A 213 8.82 20.34 -1.53
CA THR A 213 9.83 20.15 -0.49
C THR A 213 11.05 19.37 -0.98
N ALA A 214 10.87 18.39 -1.88
CA ALA A 214 11.99 17.64 -2.45
C ALA A 214 12.94 18.51 -3.27
N PHE A 215 12.44 19.59 -3.90
CA PHE A 215 13.23 20.53 -4.68
C PHE A 215 13.72 21.76 -3.88
N LEU A 216 13.51 21.82 -2.56
CA LEU A 216 13.79 23.00 -1.74
C LEU A 216 15.26 23.49 -1.84
N PHE A 217 16.21 22.56 -1.92
CA PHE A 217 17.64 22.87 -2.05
C PHE A 217 18.17 22.75 -3.50
N GLY A 218 17.27 22.67 -4.48
CA GLY A 218 17.60 22.53 -5.90
C GLY A 218 17.66 21.07 -6.39
N GLU A 219 17.74 20.90 -7.70
CA GLU A 219 17.63 19.59 -8.37
C GLU A 219 18.74 18.61 -7.96
N LYS A 220 19.93 19.12 -7.62
CA LYS A 220 21.08 18.31 -7.20
C LYS A 220 20.79 17.44 -5.98
N TYR A 221 19.99 17.95 -5.02
CA TYR A 221 19.72 17.27 -3.75
C TYR A 221 18.35 16.57 -3.71
N LYS A 222 17.66 16.46 -4.85
CA LYS A 222 16.28 15.95 -4.90
C LYS A 222 16.15 14.52 -4.38
N LEU A 223 17.17 13.68 -4.57
CA LEU A 223 17.15 12.29 -4.14
C LEU A 223 17.32 12.19 -2.62
N GLU A 224 18.28 12.91 -2.07
CA GLU A 224 18.57 12.99 -0.64
C GLU A 224 17.37 13.57 0.11
N MET A 225 16.76 14.63 -0.42
CA MET A 225 15.56 15.23 0.14
C MET A 225 14.37 14.28 0.09
N PHE A 226 14.20 13.51 -0.99
CA PHE A 226 13.15 12.50 -1.07
C PHE A 226 13.36 11.40 -0.02
N MET A 227 14.58 10.90 0.15
CA MET A 227 14.90 9.91 1.19
C MET A 227 14.68 10.46 2.60
N LEU A 228 15.01 11.74 2.85
CA LEU A 228 14.76 12.41 4.13
C LEU A 228 13.26 12.56 4.40
N LEU A 229 12.48 12.93 3.37
CA LEU A 229 11.02 13.03 3.49
C LEU A 229 10.38 11.67 3.75
N GLN A 230 10.87 10.61 3.10
CA GLN A 230 10.42 9.23 3.36
C GLN A 230 10.78 8.77 4.78
N LEU A 231 11.97 9.10 5.28
CA LEU A 231 12.36 8.79 6.65
C LEU A 231 11.49 9.55 7.66
N THR A 232 11.27 10.85 7.43
CA THR A 232 10.41 11.69 8.27
C THR A 232 8.99 11.15 8.29
N TYR A 233 8.47 10.79 7.12
CA TYR A 233 7.17 10.15 6.97
C TYR A 233 7.09 8.84 7.78
N ASN A 234 8.10 7.99 7.69
CA ASN A 234 8.16 6.73 8.45
C ASN A 234 8.11 6.98 9.97
N VAL A 235 8.93 7.91 10.47
CA VAL A 235 8.97 8.25 11.90
C VAL A 235 7.62 8.80 12.35
N VAL A 236 7.08 9.81 11.67
CA VAL A 236 5.81 10.45 12.04
C VAL A 236 4.65 9.46 12.04
N THR A 237 4.54 8.62 11.01
CA THR A 237 3.44 7.65 10.90
C THR A 237 3.62 6.45 11.83
N SER A 238 4.82 6.19 12.35
CA SER A 238 5.05 5.14 13.36
C SER A 238 4.58 5.55 14.77
N VAL A 239 4.59 6.84 15.12
CA VAL A 239 4.16 7.35 16.43
C VAL A 239 2.75 6.88 16.83
N PRO A 240 1.69 7.04 16.02
CA PRO A 240 0.34 6.62 16.40
C PRO A 240 0.23 5.10 16.67
N THR A 241 1.13 4.29 16.09
CA THR A 241 1.06 2.83 16.22
C THR A 241 1.26 2.34 17.65
N TYR A 242 1.95 3.11 18.50
CA TYR A 242 2.03 2.88 19.94
C TYR A 242 0.62 2.81 20.55
N TYR A 243 -0.22 3.81 20.28
CA TYR A 243 -1.58 3.86 20.82
C TYR A 243 -2.49 2.79 20.18
N LEU A 244 -2.32 2.53 18.88
CA LEU A 244 -3.06 1.46 18.17
C LEU A 244 -2.75 0.07 18.73
N TYR A 245 -1.55 -0.17 19.27
CA TYR A 245 -1.18 -1.44 19.88
C TYR A 245 -1.83 -1.65 21.26
N GLN A 246 -2.13 -0.56 21.97
CA GLN A 246 -2.61 -0.57 23.35
C GLN A 246 -4.14 -0.51 23.46
N HIS A 247 -4.82 0.13 22.49
CA HIS A 247 -6.25 0.40 22.58
C HIS A 247 -7.04 -0.22 21.43
N TYR A 248 -7.88 -1.22 21.77
CA TYR A 248 -8.75 -1.92 20.84
C TYR A 248 -9.56 -0.95 19.97
N TRP A 249 -10.37 -0.09 20.60
CA TRP A 249 -11.27 0.82 19.90
C TRP A 249 -10.56 1.88 19.07
N LEU A 250 -9.37 2.32 19.48
CA LEU A 250 -8.58 3.25 18.68
C LEU A 250 -8.08 2.57 17.40
N HIS A 251 -7.60 1.33 17.51
CA HIS A 251 -7.18 0.54 16.35
C HIS A 251 -8.37 0.23 15.42
N THR A 252 -9.53 -0.13 15.97
CA THR A 252 -10.77 -0.34 15.21
C THR A 252 -11.15 0.93 14.43
N SER A 253 -11.20 2.08 15.12
CA SER A 253 -11.58 3.37 14.53
C SER A 253 -10.60 3.80 13.45
N PHE A 254 -9.30 3.57 13.67
CA PHE A 254 -8.26 3.81 12.68
C PHE A 254 -8.50 3.01 11.40
N LEU A 255 -8.70 1.69 11.48
CA LEU A 255 -8.93 0.87 10.27
C LEU A 255 -10.21 1.25 9.53
N ILE A 256 -11.29 1.54 10.25
CA ILE A 256 -12.54 2.06 9.65
C ILE A 256 -12.27 3.38 8.93
N GLY A 257 -11.57 4.31 9.56
CA GLY A 257 -11.19 5.60 8.98
C GLY A 257 -10.34 5.44 7.72
N MET A 258 -9.31 4.60 7.76
CA MET A 258 -8.44 4.35 6.60
C MET A 258 -9.19 3.71 5.44
N PHE A 259 -10.10 2.77 5.73
CA PHE A 259 -10.97 2.20 4.72
C PHE A 259 -11.92 3.25 4.13
N ALA A 260 -12.58 4.06 4.97
CA ALA A 260 -13.47 5.13 4.53
C ALA A 260 -12.75 6.17 3.64
N VAL A 261 -11.52 6.56 3.97
CA VAL A 261 -10.70 7.42 3.11
C VAL A 261 -10.45 6.76 1.75
N SER A 262 -10.13 5.46 1.71
CA SER A 262 -9.92 4.75 0.44
C SER A 262 -11.18 4.73 -0.43
N VAL A 263 -12.36 4.60 0.19
CA VAL A 263 -13.66 4.64 -0.47
C VAL A 263 -13.94 6.05 -0.98
N TRP A 264 -13.70 7.09 -0.17
CA TRP A 264 -13.87 8.49 -0.56
C TRP A 264 -12.97 8.84 -1.76
N ASN A 265 -11.70 8.45 -1.71
CA ASN A 265 -10.76 8.59 -2.83
C ASN A 265 -11.24 7.85 -4.09
N GLY A 266 -11.92 6.70 -3.91
CA GLY A 266 -12.60 5.97 -4.98
C GLY A 266 -13.78 6.74 -5.56
N ALA A 267 -14.64 7.29 -4.70
CA ALA A 267 -15.79 8.09 -5.09
C ALA A 267 -15.37 9.33 -5.89
N SER A 268 -14.38 10.09 -5.42
CA SER A 268 -13.82 11.22 -6.18
C SER A 268 -13.27 10.79 -7.54
N TYR A 269 -12.62 9.63 -7.64
CA TYR A 269 -12.17 9.11 -8.94
C TYR A 269 -13.35 8.84 -9.90
N TYR A 270 -14.43 8.21 -9.41
CA TYR A 270 -15.63 7.97 -10.22
C TYR A 270 -16.36 9.26 -10.60
N ILE A 271 -16.48 10.21 -9.67
CA ILE A 271 -17.31 11.39 -9.86
C ILE A 271 -16.56 12.49 -10.61
N GLU A 272 -15.28 12.71 -10.35
CA GLU A 272 -14.55 13.86 -10.90
C GLU A 272 -13.70 13.47 -12.12
N VAL A 273 -13.02 12.33 -12.08
CA VAL A 273 -12.09 11.94 -13.15
C VAL A 273 -12.83 11.21 -14.28
N PHE A 274 -13.68 10.25 -13.92
CA PHE A 274 -14.39 9.46 -14.93
C PHE A 274 -15.46 10.28 -15.65
N SER A 275 -16.22 11.12 -14.94
CA SER A 275 -17.23 12.00 -15.56
C SER A 275 -16.59 12.98 -16.55
N ARG A 276 -15.50 13.66 -16.18
CA ARG A 276 -14.79 14.61 -17.06
C ARG A 276 -14.26 13.92 -18.31
N ARG A 277 -13.68 12.72 -18.18
CA ARG A 277 -13.24 11.94 -19.34
C ARG A 277 -14.39 11.55 -20.25
N TYR A 278 -15.52 11.17 -19.68
CA TYR A 278 -16.71 10.82 -20.45
C TYR A 278 -17.26 12.02 -21.23
N VAL A 279 -17.39 13.18 -20.57
CA VAL A 279 -17.81 14.44 -21.22
C VAL A 279 -16.85 14.81 -22.35
N HIS A 280 -15.54 14.77 -22.10
CA HIS A 280 -14.52 15.09 -23.11
C HIS A 280 -14.55 14.15 -24.32
N GLU A 281 -14.79 12.86 -24.11
CA GLU A 281 -14.94 11.91 -25.22
C GLU A 281 -16.24 12.14 -26.00
N LEU A 282 -17.34 12.51 -25.34
CA LEU A 282 -18.59 12.91 -26.01
C LEU A 282 -18.41 14.19 -26.84
N GLU A 283 -17.68 15.18 -26.32
CA GLU A 283 -17.35 16.41 -27.06
C GLU A 283 -16.52 16.09 -28.32
N LYS A 284 -15.49 15.25 -28.21
CA LYS A 284 -14.74 14.79 -29.39
C LYS A 284 -15.59 14.07 -30.42
N ILE A 285 -16.56 13.25 -29.99
CA ILE A 285 -17.47 12.56 -30.91
C ILE A 285 -18.37 13.59 -31.59
N LYS A 286 -18.91 14.56 -30.84
CA LYS A 286 -19.71 15.65 -31.38
C LYS A 286 -18.95 16.47 -32.42
N ASP A 287 -17.68 16.78 -32.16
CA ASP A 287 -16.81 17.52 -33.08
C ASP A 287 -16.42 16.73 -34.32
N LYS A 288 -16.43 15.38 -34.26
CA LYS A 288 -16.21 14.52 -35.44
C LYS A 288 -17.44 14.33 -36.33
N ILE A 289 -18.62 14.61 -35.79
CA ILE A 289 -19.91 14.48 -36.49
C ILE A 289 -20.30 15.81 -37.15
N LYS A 290 -19.78 16.95 -36.66
CA LYS A 290 -19.86 18.25 -37.32
C LYS A 290 -18.85 18.36 -38.47
#